data_AF-A0A7J6SEN0-F1
#
_entry.id   AF-A0A7J6SEN0-F1
#
_cell.length_a   1.000
_cell.length_b   1.000
_cell.length_c   1.000
_cell.angle_alpha   90.00
_cell.angle_beta   90.00
_cell.angle_gamma   90.00
#
_symmetry.space_group_name_H-M   'P 1'
#
loop_
_entity.id
_entity.type
_entity.pdbx_description
1 polymer ?
#
loop_
_entity_poly.entity_id
_entity_poly.type
_entity_poly.pdbx_seq_one_letter_code
_entity_poly.pdbx_strand_id
1 'polypeptide(L)'
;MKGREVGVNAMKYMKTRDATSVAEDLKVEATRERTVIARECVREILMCPVLSRRWIDLTDTLEQLARLAMLEAYAPRVKKEIEEKTKVLGRLDGGGTLWDQDMAEDAIRLMMEENKVNVSLRMLNDYKVWQYANWERLDDAVLNTAKENGGLDGHRVVDPHALVQSLLSKVNTFEESVGALLWKCLVHVEAMQLVDLPLLIRHCSMVLKQVDEKGIDEREARRQESLVIHYFHCIMKHSEKLNTREVLELMQDSGLISSILHHLTHRECTLGPKAVAVEGLSLLADCEEFQCDLHTFLASPKDREALMELEKVAALVVGDGLVKRSDVR
;
A
#
# COMPACT_ATOMS: atom_id res chain seq x y z
N MET A 1 40.67 49.17 43.81
CA MET A 1 39.22 48.95 43.70
C MET A 1 38.87 48.63 42.25
N LYS A 2 38.83 47.34 41.90
CA LYS A 2 38.33 46.80 40.63
C LYS A 2 37.36 45.69 41.01
N GLY A 3 36.17 45.69 40.41
CA GLY A 3 35.24 44.56 40.52
C GLY A 3 33.83 44.99 40.89
N ARG A 4 33.04 45.37 39.88
CA ARG A 4 31.57 45.23 39.83
C ARG A 4 31.05 45.81 38.52
N GLU A 5 31.19 45.09 37.41
CA GLU A 5 30.40 45.40 36.20
C GLU A 5 30.43 44.30 35.11
N VAL A 6 30.50 43.02 35.51
CA VAL A 6 30.41 41.91 34.53
C VAL A 6 29.24 40.94 34.84
N GLY A 7 28.48 41.19 35.91
CA GLY A 7 27.49 40.23 36.44
C GLY A 7 26.03 40.41 36.01
N VAL A 8 25.67 41.45 35.25
CA VAL A 8 24.24 41.77 34.99
C VAL A 8 23.82 41.50 33.54
N ASN A 9 24.76 41.33 32.61
CA ASN A 9 24.42 41.10 31.19
C ASN A 9 24.29 39.62 30.78
N ALA A 10 24.77 38.66 31.56
CA ALA A 10 24.59 37.24 31.24
C ALA A 10 23.20 36.70 31.64
N MET A 11 22.55 37.31 32.63
CA MET A 11 21.27 36.82 33.17
C MET A 11 20.04 37.37 32.44
N LYS A 12 20.23 38.29 31.48
CA LYS A 12 19.17 38.83 30.61
C LYS A 12 19.04 38.10 29.27
N TYR A 13 19.92 37.13 28.98
CA TYR A 13 19.89 36.31 27.76
C TYR A 13 19.18 34.97 27.92
N MET A 14 18.77 34.58 29.13
CA MET A 14 17.77 33.53 29.32
C MET A 14 16.37 34.15 29.20
N LYS A 15 16.10 34.74 28.03
CA LYS A 15 14.74 35.04 27.59
C LYS A 15 13.95 33.75 27.69
N THR A 16 12.87 33.79 28.45
CA THR A 16 11.73 32.87 28.37
C THR A 16 11.54 32.41 26.93
N ARG A 17 12.00 31.20 26.63
CA ARG A 17 11.73 30.53 25.37
C ARG A 17 10.21 30.41 25.32
N ASP A 18 9.60 31.03 24.32
CA ASP A 18 8.15 31.02 24.15
C ASP A 18 7.66 29.56 24.18
N ALA A 19 6.61 29.27 24.94
CA ALA A 19 6.06 27.90 25.06
C ALA A 19 5.76 27.30 23.68
N THR A 20 5.42 28.16 22.72
CA THR A 20 5.21 27.83 21.31
C THR A 20 6.49 27.30 20.65
N SER A 21 7.64 27.94 20.90
CA SER A 21 8.95 27.50 20.37
C SER A 21 9.39 26.16 20.97
N VAL A 22 9.12 25.93 22.26
CA VAL A 22 9.46 24.65 22.91
C VAL A 22 8.59 23.51 22.35
N ALA A 23 7.29 23.77 22.13
CA ALA A 23 6.38 22.78 21.54
C ALA A 23 6.75 22.44 20.08
N GLU A 24 7.21 23.42 19.30
CA GLU A 24 7.71 23.18 17.94
C GLU A 24 8.99 22.35 17.94
N ASP A 25 9.96 22.66 18.82
CA ASP A 25 11.20 21.89 18.93
C ASP A 25 10.94 20.43 19.33
N LEU A 26 9.99 20.17 20.24
CA LEU A 26 9.58 18.82 20.61
C LEU A 26 8.93 18.05 19.45
N LYS A 27 8.15 18.73 18.60
CA LYS A 27 7.56 18.11 17.41
C LYS A 27 8.62 17.71 16.39
N VAL A 28 9.62 18.57 16.17
CA VAL A 28 10.74 18.28 15.26
C VAL A 28 11.54 17.07 15.76
N GLU A 29 11.86 17.02 17.06
CA GLU A 29 12.60 15.88 17.61
C GLU A 29 11.80 14.57 17.51
N ALA A 30 10.49 14.61 17.81
CA ALA A 30 9.63 13.44 17.65
C ALA A 30 9.52 12.97 16.19
N THR A 31 9.47 13.89 15.22
CA THR A 31 9.51 13.54 13.79
C THR A 31 10.84 12.88 13.44
N ARG A 32 11.97 13.46 13.88
CA ARG A 32 13.29 12.92 13.64
C ARG A 32 13.45 11.49 14.20
N GLU A 33 12.99 11.26 15.42
CA GLU A 33 13.01 9.94 16.05
C GLU A 33 12.19 8.91 15.25
N ARG A 34 10.98 9.29 14.80
CA ARG A 34 10.17 8.43 13.92
C ARG A 34 10.89 8.09 12.62
N THR A 35 11.52 9.06 11.96
CA THR A 35 12.28 8.83 10.72
C THR A 35 13.45 7.86 10.93
N VAL A 36 14.13 7.93 12.08
CA VAL A 36 15.22 6.98 12.43
C VAL A 36 14.67 5.56 12.55
N ILE A 37 13.59 5.39 13.32
CA ILE A 37 12.93 4.08 13.50
C ILE A 37 12.43 3.53 12.16
N ALA A 38 11.79 4.37 11.34
CA ALA A 38 11.31 3.97 10.02
C ALA A 38 12.45 3.48 9.14
N ARG A 39 13.60 4.17 9.14
CA ARG A 39 14.78 3.78 8.35
C ARG A 39 15.37 2.46 8.82
N GLU A 40 15.43 2.23 10.13
CA GLU A 40 15.86 0.94 10.68
C GLU A 40 14.92 -0.19 10.21
N CYS A 41 13.60 0.04 10.28
CA CYS A 41 12.62 -0.94 9.81
C CYS A 41 12.76 -1.24 8.31
N VAL A 42 12.91 -0.21 7.47
CA VAL A 42 13.06 -0.34 6.01
C VAL A 42 14.29 -1.17 5.65
N ARG A 43 15.41 -0.97 6.35
CA ARG A 43 16.66 -1.69 6.09
C ARG A 43 16.54 -3.19 6.31
N GLU A 44 15.76 -3.60 7.30
CA GLU A 44 15.52 -5.01 7.62
C GLU A 44 14.64 -5.74 6.59
N ILE A 45 13.88 -5.01 5.75
CA ILE A 45 13.04 -5.60 4.70
C ILE A 45 13.93 -6.26 3.65
N LEU A 46 13.90 -7.58 3.61
CA LEU A 46 14.71 -8.39 2.71
C LEU A 46 13.88 -9.59 2.24
N MET A 47 14.20 -10.10 1.04
CA MET A 47 13.57 -11.33 0.54
C MET A 47 13.85 -12.48 1.51
N CYS A 48 12.79 -13.07 2.04
CA CYS A 48 12.84 -14.21 2.96
C CYS A 48 11.83 -15.26 2.50
N PRO A 49 12.16 -16.56 2.58
CA PRO A 49 11.17 -17.62 2.34
C PRO A 49 9.99 -17.49 3.31
N VAL A 50 8.78 -17.75 2.81
CA VAL A 50 7.53 -17.71 3.58
C VAL A 50 7.69 -18.56 4.84
N LEU A 51 7.36 -18.00 6.00
CA LEU A 51 7.44 -18.66 7.32
C LEU A 51 8.84 -19.15 7.74
N SER A 52 9.91 -18.69 7.10
CA SER A 52 11.27 -18.80 7.66
C SER A 52 11.39 -17.97 8.95
N ARG A 53 12.41 -18.26 9.78
CA ARG A 53 12.61 -17.53 11.04
C ARG A 53 12.67 -16.03 10.83
N ARG A 54 13.49 -15.61 9.86
CA ARG A 54 13.65 -14.19 9.50
C ARG A 54 12.34 -13.57 9.00
N TRP A 55 11.55 -14.31 8.23
CA TRP A 55 10.25 -13.84 7.76
C TRP A 55 9.28 -13.60 8.92
N ILE A 56 9.25 -14.50 9.92
CA ILE A 56 8.42 -14.38 11.12
C ILE A 56 8.86 -13.19 11.98
N ASP A 57 10.16 -12.99 12.15
CA ASP A 57 10.70 -11.84 12.90
C ASP A 57 10.42 -10.52 12.17
N LEU A 58 10.51 -10.52 10.83
CA LEU A 58 10.24 -9.35 9.98
C LEU A 58 8.78 -8.86 10.08
N THR A 59 7.82 -9.70 10.46
CA THR A 59 6.41 -9.28 10.55
C THR A 59 6.21 -8.14 11.55
N ASP A 60 6.94 -8.16 12.66
CA ASP A 60 6.82 -7.13 13.71
C ASP A 60 7.42 -5.80 13.24
N THR A 61 8.54 -5.89 12.50
CA THR A 61 9.16 -4.73 11.85
C THR A 61 8.24 -4.11 10.79
N LEU A 62 7.61 -4.94 9.95
CA LEU A 62 6.65 -4.48 8.93
C LEU A 62 5.43 -3.84 9.58
N GLU A 63 4.91 -4.43 10.66
CA GLU A 63 3.78 -3.87 11.40
C GLU A 63 4.14 -2.51 12.02
N GLN A 64 5.31 -2.39 12.63
CA GLN A 64 5.79 -1.12 13.17
C GLN A 64 5.92 -0.06 12.08
N LEU A 65 6.51 -0.40 10.93
CA LEU A 65 6.65 0.52 9.80
C LEU A 65 5.28 0.95 9.24
N ALA A 66 4.34 0.01 9.10
CA ALA A 66 2.98 0.31 8.65
C ALA A 66 2.25 1.26 9.62
N ARG A 67 2.40 1.05 10.93
CA ARG A 67 1.85 1.97 11.95
C ARG A 67 2.46 3.37 11.83
N LEU A 68 3.77 3.49 11.61
CA LEU A 68 4.43 4.77 11.41
C LEU A 68 3.88 5.48 10.16
N ALA A 69 3.81 4.79 9.02
CA ALA A 69 3.26 5.34 7.77
C ALA A 69 1.78 5.80 7.92
N MET A 70 0.99 5.10 8.74
CA MET A 70 -0.39 5.51 9.04
C MET A 70 -0.45 6.77 9.91
N LEU A 71 0.42 6.90 10.91
CA LEU A 71 0.49 8.08 11.78
C LEU A 71 0.96 9.32 11.01
N GLU A 72 1.87 9.13 10.06
CA GLU A 72 2.38 10.18 9.17
C GLU A 72 1.28 10.86 8.35
N ALA A 73 0.24 10.11 7.94
CA ALA A 73 -0.89 10.66 7.21
C ALA A 73 -1.71 11.70 8.00
N TYR A 74 -1.56 11.75 9.33
CA TYR A 74 -2.22 12.72 10.21
C TYR A 74 -1.26 13.77 10.78
N ALA A 75 0.03 13.71 10.42
CA ALA A 75 1.08 14.58 10.94
C ALA A 75 1.53 15.59 9.85
N PRO A 76 1.00 16.83 9.86
CA PRO A 76 1.50 17.86 8.96
C PRO A 76 2.96 18.18 9.27
N ARG A 77 3.77 18.47 8.23
CA ARG A 77 5.16 18.91 8.41
C ARG A 77 5.23 20.15 9.29
N VAL A 78 6.25 20.21 10.13
CA VAL A 78 6.47 21.38 10.99
C VAL A 78 6.85 22.55 10.10
N LYS A 79 6.22 23.73 10.27
CA LYS A 79 6.43 24.93 9.43
C LYS A 79 7.90 25.27 9.21
N LYS A 80 8.75 25.04 10.21
CA LYS A 80 10.20 25.26 10.14
C LYS A 80 10.90 24.35 9.12
N GLU A 81 10.50 23.08 9.01
CA GLU A 81 11.00 22.16 7.98
C GLU A 81 10.48 22.53 6.59
N ILE A 82 9.24 23.01 6.51
CA ILE A 82 8.65 23.50 5.28
C ILE A 82 9.44 24.71 4.79
N GLU A 83 9.71 25.72 5.63
CA GLU A 83 10.47 26.94 5.26
C GLU A 83 11.93 26.66 4.87
N GLU A 84 12.57 25.65 5.47
CA GLU A 84 13.92 25.23 5.10
C GLU A 84 13.94 24.49 3.74
N LYS A 85 12.93 23.67 3.44
CA LYS A 85 12.84 22.91 2.17
C LYS A 85 12.24 23.73 1.00
N THR A 86 11.22 24.56 1.25
CA THR A 86 10.55 25.40 0.22
C THR A 86 11.42 26.54 -0.29
N LYS A 87 12.47 26.95 0.44
CA LYS A 87 13.49 27.86 -0.12
C LYS A 87 14.25 27.28 -1.32
N VAL A 88 14.15 25.98 -1.57
CA VAL A 88 14.89 25.27 -2.63
C VAL A 88 14.00 24.89 -3.83
N LEU A 89 12.67 24.85 -3.72
CA LEU A 89 11.80 24.34 -4.80
C LEU A 89 10.55 25.23 -4.99
N GLY A 90 10.52 25.96 -6.12
CA GLY A 90 9.43 26.86 -6.49
C GLY A 90 8.33 26.18 -7.30
N ARG A 91 7.38 25.50 -6.64
CA ARG A 91 6.07 25.13 -7.24
C ARG A 91 4.96 25.29 -6.21
N LEU A 92 3.93 26.07 -6.57
CA LEU A 92 2.79 26.46 -5.72
C LEU A 92 1.47 25.77 -6.12
N ASP A 93 1.47 24.94 -7.16
CA ASP A 93 0.25 24.30 -7.64
C ASP A 93 0.18 22.86 -7.10
N GLY A 94 -0.85 22.58 -6.29
CA GLY A 94 -1.04 21.42 -5.41
C GLY A 94 -1.07 20.01 -6.04
N GLY A 95 -0.39 19.78 -7.15
CA GLY A 95 -0.01 18.48 -7.69
C GLY A 95 1.46 18.15 -7.41
N GLY A 96 1.92 18.41 -6.19
CA GLY A 96 3.32 18.21 -5.79
C GLY A 96 3.76 16.76 -5.94
N THR A 97 5.04 16.57 -6.27
CA THR A 97 5.68 15.24 -6.28
C THR A 97 5.66 14.64 -4.87
N LEU A 98 5.89 13.34 -4.72
CA LEU A 98 6.09 12.71 -3.40
C LEU A 98 7.05 13.52 -2.52
N TRP A 99 8.03 14.20 -3.12
CA TRP A 99 9.05 14.99 -2.46
C TRP A 99 8.55 16.34 -1.93
N ASP A 100 7.58 16.93 -2.62
CA ASP A 100 7.05 18.28 -2.42
C ASP A 100 5.84 18.32 -1.47
N GLN A 101 5.38 17.17 -0.97
CA GLN A 101 4.19 17.14 -0.12
C GLN A 101 4.41 17.77 1.26
N ASP A 102 3.34 18.43 1.74
CA ASP A 102 3.24 19.01 3.09
C ASP A 102 3.09 17.94 4.19
N MET A 103 2.81 16.69 3.82
CA MET A 103 2.68 15.56 4.75
C MET A 103 4.04 14.91 5.01
N ALA A 104 4.22 14.42 6.24
CA ALA A 104 5.46 13.78 6.67
C ALA A 104 5.52 12.32 6.21
N GLU A 105 5.48 12.05 4.90
CA GLU A 105 5.51 10.68 4.33
C GLU A 105 6.92 10.07 4.29
N ASP A 106 7.64 10.15 5.41
CA ASP A 106 9.04 9.73 5.48
C ASP A 106 9.19 8.22 5.33
N ALA A 107 8.28 7.42 5.91
CA ALA A 107 8.32 5.96 5.78
C ALA A 107 8.18 5.51 4.31
N ILE A 108 7.26 6.13 3.56
CA ILE A 108 7.02 5.82 2.15
C ILE A 108 8.19 6.26 1.27
N ARG A 109 8.77 7.43 1.55
CA ARG A 109 9.99 7.89 0.86
C ARG A 109 11.15 6.92 1.09
N LEU A 110 11.39 6.50 2.32
CA LEU A 110 12.46 5.56 2.65
C LEU A 110 12.27 4.21 1.95
N MET A 111 11.03 3.70 1.90
CA MET A 111 10.69 2.48 1.16
C MET A 111 11.08 2.57 -0.32
N MET A 112 10.88 3.74 -0.94
CA MET A 112 11.23 3.98 -2.33
C MET A 112 12.73 4.20 -2.52
N GLU A 113 13.36 5.04 -1.71
CA GLU A 113 14.79 5.34 -1.74
C GLU A 113 15.64 4.06 -1.60
N GLU A 114 15.22 3.13 -0.74
CA GLU A 114 15.92 1.86 -0.53
C GLU A 114 15.39 0.71 -1.42
N ASN A 115 14.55 1.00 -2.42
CA ASN A 115 13.97 0.03 -3.37
C ASN A 115 13.27 -1.17 -2.69
N LYS A 116 12.61 -0.92 -1.55
CA LYS A 116 11.90 -1.95 -0.77
C LYS A 116 10.50 -2.22 -1.29
N VAL A 117 9.91 -1.31 -2.07
CA VAL A 117 8.58 -1.51 -2.69
C VAL A 117 8.54 -2.82 -3.51
N ASN A 118 9.55 -3.05 -4.34
CA ASN A 118 9.63 -4.26 -5.17
C ASN A 118 9.91 -5.54 -4.36
N VAL A 119 10.70 -5.43 -3.28
CA VAL A 119 10.94 -6.54 -2.36
C VAL A 119 9.64 -6.93 -1.66
N SER A 120 8.92 -5.94 -1.14
CA SER A 120 7.61 -6.14 -0.50
C SER A 120 6.58 -6.75 -1.44
N LEU A 121 6.50 -6.28 -2.69
CA LEU A 121 5.60 -6.85 -3.70
C LEU A 121 5.92 -8.33 -3.98
N ARG A 122 7.21 -8.68 -4.15
CA ARG A 122 7.63 -10.07 -4.38
C ARG A 122 7.30 -10.97 -3.19
N MET A 123 7.62 -10.53 -1.98
CA MET A 123 7.31 -11.29 -0.76
C MET A 123 5.79 -11.50 -0.58
N LEU A 124 4.98 -10.47 -0.85
CA LEU A 124 3.53 -10.57 -0.79
C LEU A 124 3.00 -11.53 -1.84
N ASN A 125 3.52 -11.45 -3.07
CA ASN A 125 3.15 -12.36 -4.14
C ASN A 125 3.49 -13.82 -3.80
N ASP A 126 4.72 -14.09 -3.36
CA ASP A 126 5.17 -15.43 -2.97
C ASP A 126 4.30 -16.00 -1.84
N TYR A 127 3.95 -15.16 -0.86
CA TYR A 127 3.03 -15.53 0.21
C TYR A 127 1.63 -15.87 -0.31
N LYS A 128 1.04 -15.05 -1.20
CA LYS A 128 -0.31 -15.34 -1.73
C LYS A 128 -0.33 -16.58 -2.60
N VAL A 129 0.70 -16.81 -3.42
CA VAL A 129 0.87 -18.06 -4.19
C VAL A 129 0.89 -19.26 -3.22
N TRP A 130 1.71 -19.19 -2.16
CA TRP A 130 1.77 -20.24 -1.14
C TRP A 130 0.43 -20.42 -0.42
N GLN A 131 -0.24 -19.34 -0.03
CA GLN A 131 -1.50 -19.39 0.71
C GLN A 131 -2.60 -20.06 -0.11
N TYR A 132 -2.77 -19.68 -1.38
CA TYR A 132 -3.81 -20.26 -2.22
C TYR A 132 -3.55 -21.72 -2.59
N ALA A 133 -2.29 -22.11 -2.74
CA ALA A 133 -1.89 -23.51 -2.93
C ALA A 133 -2.24 -24.38 -1.71
N ASN A 134 -2.31 -23.78 -0.52
CA ASN A 134 -2.56 -24.48 0.74
C ASN A 134 -3.92 -24.16 1.38
N TRP A 135 -4.84 -23.54 0.64
CA TRP A 135 -6.08 -22.96 1.16
C TRP A 135 -6.92 -23.92 2.03
N GLU A 136 -7.09 -25.17 1.58
CA GLU A 136 -7.94 -26.17 2.26
C GLU A 136 -7.36 -26.67 3.59
N ARG A 137 -6.04 -26.51 3.81
CA ARG A 137 -5.32 -27.07 4.95
C ARG A 137 -4.33 -26.05 5.53
N LEU A 138 -4.77 -24.80 5.61
CA LEU A 138 -3.88 -23.70 5.95
C LEU A 138 -3.23 -23.88 7.33
N ASP A 139 -3.98 -24.38 8.32
CA ASP A 139 -3.50 -24.64 9.68
C ASP A 139 -2.33 -25.65 9.71
N ASP A 140 -2.44 -26.74 8.96
CA ASP A 140 -1.36 -27.72 8.84
C ASP A 140 -0.19 -27.17 8.02
N ALA A 141 -0.50 -26.43 6.95
CA ALA A 141 0.47 -25.88 6.03
C ALA A 141 1.36 -24.82 6.70
N VAL A 142 0.81 -23.94 7.56
CA VAL A 142 1.64 -22.96 8.30
C VAL A 142 2.65 -23.67 9.19
N LEU A 143 2.23 -24.74 9.87
CA LEU A 143 3.10 -25.46 10.79
C LEU A 143 4.18 -26.23 10.04
N ASN A 144 3.83 -26.91 8.96
CA ASN A 144 4.78 -27.69 8.16
C ASN A 144 5.79 -26.78 7.45
N THR A 145 5.32 -25.69 6.84
CA THR A 145 6.20 -24.72 6.16
C THR A 145 7.16 -24.06 7.16
N ALA A 146 6.68 -23.69 8.35
CA ALA A 146 7.54 -23.12 9.40
C ALA A 146 8.58 -24.14 9.90
N LYS A 147 8.26 -25.43 9.96
CA LYS A 147 9.25 -26.48 10.29
C LYS A 147 10.29 -26.63 9.19
N GLU A 148 9.86 -26.73 7.93
CA GLU A 148 10.73 -26.95 6.78
C GLU A 148 11.68 -25.77 6.54
N ASN A 149 11.20 -24.55 6.74
CA ASN A 149 11.98 -23.32 6.52
C ASN A 149 12.74 -22.82 7.76
N GLY A 150 12.84 -23.64 8.83
CA GLY A 150 13.54 -23.28 10.07
C GLY A 150 12.87 -22.16 10.87
N GLY A 151 11.61 -21.83 10.59
CA GLY A 151 10.81 -20.83 11.32
C GLY A 151 10.62 -21.15 12.81
N LEU A 152 10.71 -22.43 13.18
CA LEU A 152 10.56 -22.89 14.56
C LEU A 152 11.89 -23.05 15.32
N ASP A 153 13.02 -22.69 14.70
CA ASP A 153 14.33 -22.83 15.35
C ASP A 153 14.38 -22.03 16.66
N GLY A 154 14.77 -22.71 17.74
CA GLY A 154 14.84 -22.15 19.09
C GLY A 154 13.53 -22.16 19.88
N HIS A 155 12.41 -22.58 19.29
CA HIS A 155 11.12 -22.68 19.99
C HIS A 155 10.90 -24.08 20.58
N ARG A 156 10.62 -24.15 21.89
CA ARG A 156 10.11 -25.38 22.52
C ARG A 156 8.60 -25.41 22.33
N VAL A 157 8.11 -26.33 21.50
CA VAL A 157 6.67 -26.50 21.27
C VAL A 157 6.06 -27.15 22.51
N VAL A 158 5.41 -26.34 23.35
CA VAL A 158 4.67 -26.82 24.53
C VAL A 158 3.22 -27.14 24.19
N ASP A 159 2.62 -26.36 23.29
CA ASP A 159 1.26 -26.54 22.78
C ASP A 159 1.22 -26.31 21.26
N PRO A 160 1.00 -27.37 20.44
CA PRO A 160 0.90 -27.25 19.00
C PRO A 160 -0.25 -26.34 18.53
N HIS A 161 -1.38 -26.32 19.24
CA HIS A 161 -2.54 -25.54 18.82
C HIS A 161 -2.28 -24.04 19.00
N ALA A 162 -1.76 -23.64 20.17
CA ALA A 162 -1.35 -22.25 20.41
C ALA A 162 -0.27 -21.77 19.42
N LEU A 163 0.67 -22.66 19.04
CA LEU A 163 1.68 -22.33 18.05
C LEU A 163 1.08 -22.06 16.67
N VAL A 164 0.16 -22.91 16.19
CA VAL A 164 -0.53 -22.70 14.92
C VAL A 164 -1.27 -21.37 14.91
N GLN A 165 -2.01 -21.06 15.99
CA GLN A 165 -2.72 -19.78 16.11
C GLN A 165 -1.76 -18.58 16.10
N SER A 166 -0.60 -18.69 16.75
CA SER A 166 0.43 -17.65 16.70
C SER A 166 0.98 -17.45 15.29
N LEU A 167 1.26 -18.52 14.54
CA LEU A 167 1.72 -18.44 13.15
C LEU A 167 0.64 -17.86 12.23
N LEU A 168 -0.62 -18.24 12.42
CA LEU A 168 -1.75 -17.67 11.69
C LEU A 168 -1.88 -16.15 11.94
N SER A 169 -1.68 -15.71 13.18
CA SER A 169 -1.61 -14.29 13.49
C SER A 169 -0.46 -13.60 12.75
N LYS A 170 0.72 -14.23 12.70
CA LYS A 170 1.89 -13.68 12.00
C LYS A 170 1.67 -13.52 10.50
N VAL A 171 1.05 -14.51 9.84
CA VAL A 171 0.73 -14.39 8.40
C VAL A 171 -0.31 -13.32 8.11
N ASN A 172 -1.29 -13.15 8.99
CA ASN A 172 -2.25 -12.06 8.89
C ASN A 172 -1.51 -10.72 9.04
N THR A 173 -0.79 -10.49 10.13
CA THR A 173 -0.01 -9.26 10.36
C THR A 173 0.91 -8.93 9.19
N PHE A 174 1.57 -9.93 8.59
CA PHE A 174 2.38 -9.74 7.38
C PHE A 174 1.56 -9.20 6.21
N GLU A 175 0.50 -9.90 5.81
CA GLU A 175 -0.34 -9.55 4.66
C GLU A 175 -0.94 -8.15 4.81
N GLU A 176 -1.35 -7.84 6.03
CA GLU A 176 -1.92 -6.56 6.44
C GLU A 176 -0.93 -5.41 6.32
N SER A 177 0.25 -5.59 6.90
CA SER A 177 1.26 -4.55 6.98
C SER A 177 1.87 -4.26 5.61
N VAL A 178 2.21 -5.32 4.87
CA VAL A 178 2.76 -5.18 3.51
C VAL A 178 1.72 -4.60 2.56
N GLY A 179 0.46 -5.06 2.63
CA GLY A 179 -0.62 -4.54 1.80
C GLY A 179 -0.85 -3.04 2.00
N ALA A 180 -0.86 -2.58 3.25
CA ALA A 180 -1.01 -1.18 3.58
C ALA A 180 0.18 -0.33 3.10
N LEU A 181 1.41 -0.80 3.31
CA LEU A 181 2.62 -0.12 2.84
C LEU A 181 2.67 0.00 1.32
N LEU A 182 2.37 -1.10 0.60
CA LEU A 182 2.31 -1.10 -0.86
C LEU A 182 1.23 -0.14 -1.37
N TRP A 183 0.01 -0.20 -0.81
CA TRP A 183 -1.05 0.72 -1.22
C TRP A 183 -0.61 2.18 -1.08
N LYS A 184 -0.03 2.53 0.07
CA LYS A 184 0.49 3.87 0.33
C LYS A 184 1.63 4.28 -0.59
N CYS A 185 2.45 3.34 -1.07
CA CYS A 185 3.44 3.66 -2.10
C CYS A 185 2.75 3.94 -3.46
N LEU A 186 1.86 3.04 -3.89
CA LEU A 186 1.30 3.02 -5.24
C LEU A 186 0.37 4.22 -5.55
N VAL A 187 -0.10 4.97 -4.55
CA VAL A 187 -0.83 6.22 -4.80
C VAL A 187 0.04 7.30 -5.45
N HIS A 188 1.37 7.20 -5.33
CA HIS A 188 2.35 8.12 -5.91
C HIS A 188 2.85 7.62 -7.27
N VAL A 189 2.90 8.52 -8.25
CA VAL A 189 3.36 8.18 -9.61
C VAL A 189 4.82 7.74 -9.62
N GLU A 190 5.65 8.33 -8.76
CA GLU A 190 7.06 8.01 -8.64
C GLU A 190 7.27 6.57 -8.18
N ALA A 191 6.41 6.06 -7.28
CA ALA A 191 6.45 4.65 -6.89
C ALA A 191 6.01 3.76 -8.05
N MET A 192 4.94 4.15 -8.76
CA MET A 192 4.44 3.44 -9.93
C MET A 192 5.45 3.36 -11.08
N GLN A 193 6.33 4.36 -11.23
CA GLN A 193 7.39 4.35 -12.24
C GLN A 193 8.55 3.40 -11.88
N LEU A 194 8.72 3.07 -10.60
CA LEU A 194 9.80 2.23 -10.10
C LEU A 194 9.35 0.81 -9.76
N VAL A 195 8.05 0.58 -9.62
CA VAL A 195 7.51 -0.73 -9.30
C VAL A 195 7.66 -1.68 -10.48
N ASP A 196 7.86 -2.96 -10.18
CA ASP A 196 7.78 -4.09 -11.10
C ASP A 196 6.30 -4.25 -11.56
N LEU A 197 5.91 -3.40 -12.52
CA LEU A 197 4.53 -3.31 -13.00
C LEU A 197 3.99 -4.65 -13.55
N PRO A 198 4.76 -5.44 -14.34
CA PRO A 198 4.31 -6.77 -14.75
C PRO A 198 3.97 -7.67 -13.57
N LEU A 199 4.78 -7.66 -12.51
CA LEU A 199 4.50 -8.44 -11.31
C LEU A 199 3.26 -7.94 -10.57
N LEU A 200 3.09 -6.62 -10.43
CA LEU A 200 1.92 -6.02 -9.76
C LEU A 200 0.61 -6.40 -10.48
N ILE A 201 0.58 -6.28 -11.81
CA ILE A 201 -0.59 -6.62 -12.62
C ILE A 201 -0.91 -8.11 -12.51
N ARG A 202 0.10 -8.98 -12.61
CA ARG A 202 -0.07 -10.43 -12.43
C ARG A 202 -0.56 -10.78 -11.03
N HIS A 203 -0.05 -10.10 -10.01
CA HIS A 203 -0.50 -10.27 -8.64
C HIS A 203 -1.99 -9.96 -8.49
N CYS A 204 -2.44 -8.82 -9.01
CA CYS A 204 -3.86 -8.44 -8.99
C CYS A 204 -4.74 -9.47 -9.71
N SER A 205 -4.33 -9.90 -10.90
CA SER A 205 -5.07 -10.91 -11.67
C SER A 205 -5.14 -12.25 -10.95
N MET A 206 -4.02 -12.72 -10.39
CA MET A 206 -3.95 -13.96 -9.61
C MET A 206 -4.91 -13.92 -8.42
N VAL A 207 -4.86 -12.86 -7.61
CA VAL A 207 -5.72 -12.73 -6.43
C VAL A 207 -7.19 -12.78 -6.81
N LEU A 208 -7.63 -11.99 -7.81
CA LEU A 208 -9.03 -11.97 -8.24
C LEU A 208 -9.49 -13.32 -8.80
N LYS A 209 -8.66 -13.99 -9.61
CA LYS A 209 -8.96 -15.33 -10.11
C LYS A 209 -9.13 -16.34 -8.98
N GLN A 210 -8.28 -16.26 -7.95
CA GLN A 210 -8.38 -17.17 -6.80
C GLN A 210 -9.62 -16.90 -5.95
N VAL A 211 -10.06 -15.65 -5.80
CA VAL A 211 -11.37 -15.32 -5.20
C VAL A 211 -12.49 -16.00 -5.95
N ASP A 212 -12.47 -15.91 -7.29
CA ASP A 212 -13.51 -16.48 -8.12
C ASP A 212 -13.52 -18.01 -8.10
N GLU A 213 -12.36 -18.65 -8.29
CA GLU A 213 -12.20 -20.10 -8.34
C GLU A 213 -12.54 -20.78 -7.01
N LYS A 214 -12.11 -20.18 -5.89
CA LYS A 214 -12.32 -20.77 -4.55
C LYS A 214 -13.62 -20.33 -3.89
N GLY A 215 -14.33 -19.36 -4.48
CA GLY A 215 -15.57 -18.85 -3.90
C GLY A 215 -15.38 -18.16 -2.56
N ILE A 216 -14.25 -17.49 -2.35
CA ILE A 216 -13.92 -16.81 -1.10
C ILE A 216 -14.97 -15.72 -0.87
N ASP A 217 -15.73 -15.83 0.22
CA ASP A 217 -16.69 -14.79 0.64
C ASP A 217 -15.91 -13.51 0.95
N GLU A 218 -16.42 -12.34 0.62
CA GLU A 218 -15.84 -11.07 1.05
C GLU A 218 -15.65 -10.93 2.56
N ARG A 219 -16.50 -11.58 3.36
CA ARG A 219 -16.33 -11.61 4.82
C ARG A 219 -15.13 -12.44 5.25
N GLU A 220 -14.75 -13.40 4.43
CA GLU A 220 -13.57 -14.27 4.58
C GLU A 220 -12.38 -13.78 3.75
N ALA A 221 -12.63 -12.85 2.82
CA ALA A 221 -11.65 -12.26 1.94
C ALA A 221 -10.62 -11.58 2.81
N ARG A 222 -9.40 -12.09 2.68
CA ARG A 222 -8.26 -11.46 3.32
C ARG A 222 -8.01 -10.12 2.62
N ARG A 223 -7.08 -9.35 3.17
CA ARG A 223 -6.98 -7.95 2.79
C ARG A 223 -6.59 -7.76 1.33
N GLN A 224 -5.86 -8.69 0.72
CA GLN A 224 -5.41 -8.53 -0.67
C GLN A 224 -6.56 -8.58 -1.67
N GLU A 225 -7.54 -9.44 -1.42
CA GLU A 225 -8.73 -9.60 -2.25
C GLU A 225 -9.49 -8.27 -2.44
N SER A 226 -9.50 -7.40 -1.42
CA SER A 226 -10.01 -6.03 -1.55
C SER A 226 -8.95 -5.02 -2.02
N LEU A 227 -7.69 -5.14 -1.57
CA LEU A 227 -6.64 -4.16 -1.87
C LEU A 227 -6.22 -4.16 -3.34
N VAL A 228 -6.30 -5.29 -4.05
CA VAL A 228 -5.93 -5.36 -5.48
C VAL A 228 -6.82 -4.48 -6.35
N ILE A 229 -8.04 -4.18 -5.91
CA ILE A 229 -8.92 -3.21 -6.56
C ILE A 229 -8.33 -1.79 -6.46
N HIS A 230 -7.79 -1.43 -5.29
CA HIS A 230 -7.09 -0.16 -5.11
C HIS A 230 -5.80 -0.09 -5.91
N TYR A 231 -5.08 -1.22 -6.07
CA TYR A 231 -3.90 -1.29 -6.92
C TYR A 231 -4.26 -1.09 -8.39
N PHE A 232 -5.31 -1.76 -8.88
CA PHE A 232 -5.86 -1.53 -10.21
C PHE A 232 -6.19 -0.05 -10.46
N HIS A 233 -6.95 0.57 -9.55
CA HIS A 233 -7.26 1.99 -9.65
C HIS A 233 -6.00 2.87 -9.70
N CYS A 234 -4.98 2.58 -8.88
CA CYS A 234 -3.71 3.32 -8.91
C CYS A 234 -2.96 3.15 -10.23
N ILE A 235 -2.98 1.94 -10.84
CA ILE A 235 -2.40 1.71 -12.16
C ILE A 235 -3.12 2.56 -13.22
N MET A 236 -4.46 2.58 -13.20
CA MET A 236 -5.26 3.35 -14.17
C MET A 236 -5.08 4.86 -14.01
N LYS A 237 -5.09 5.35 -12.77
CA LYS A 237 -4.87 6.76 -12.43
C LYS A 237 -3.54 7.31 -12.95
N HIS A 238 -2.51 6.46 -13.00
CA HIS A 238 -1.17 6.87 -13.41
C HIS A 238 -0.77 6.37 -14.80
N SER A 239 -1.65 5.65 -15.51
CA SER A 239 -1.35 4.98 -16.79
C SER A 239 -0.74 5.92 -17.85
N GLU A 240 -1.29 7.12 -18.01
CA GLU A 240 -0.80 8.15 -18.94
C GLU A 240 0.65 8.59 -18.65
N LYS A 241 1.07 8.60 -17.37
CA LYS A 241 2.42 8.99 -16.94
C LYS A 241 3.42 7.83 -16.97
N LEU A 242 2.94 6.63 -17.25
CA LEU A 242 3.74 5.44 -17.46
C LEU A 242 3.90 5.25 -18.96
N ASN A 243 3.36 4.16 -19.49
CA ASN A 243 3.24 3.85 -20.91
C ASN A 243 1.91 3.14 -21.07
N THR A 244 0.83 3.88 -21.38
CA THR A 244 -0.55 3.37 -21.40
C THR A 244 -0.65 2.09 -22.22
N ARG A 245 -0.07 2.08 -23.43
CA ARG A 245 -0.09 0.90 -24.30
C ARG A 245 0.51 -0.33 -23.64
N GLU A 246 1.71 -0.23 -23.07
CA GLU A 246 2.38 -1.36 -22.41
C GLU A 246 1.60 -1.82 -21.17
N VAL A 247 1.04 -0.89 -20.39
CA VAL A 247 0.18 -1.19 -19.24
C VAL A 247 -1.03 -2.01 -19.70
N LEU A 248 -1.71 -1.57 -20.76
CA LEU A 248 -2.90 -2.25 -21.28
C LEU A 248 -2.57 -3.62 -21.87
N GLU A 249 -1.47 -3.75 -22.62
CA GLU A 249 -0.96 -5.05 -23.12
C GLU A 249 -0.70 -6.02 -21.95
N LEU A 250 -0.06 -5.58 -20.87
CA LEU A 250 0.16 -6.40 -19.66
C LEU A 250 -1.16 -6.79 -18.96
N MET A 251 -2.12 -5.86 -18.88
CA MET A 251 -3.42 -6.14 -18.29
C MET A 251 -4.23 -7.14 -19.12
N GLN A 252 -4.13 -7.05 -20.44
CA GLN A 252 -4.74 -7.99 -21.36
C GLN A 252 -4.11 -9.39 -21.21
N ASP A 253 -2.78 -9.47 -21.27
CA ASP A 253 -2.03 -10.73 -21.16
C ASP A 253 -2.30 -11.45 -19.84
N SER A 254 -2.43 -10.70 -18.74
CA SER A 254 -2.77 -11.25 -17.43
C SER A 254 -4.27 -11.55 -17.26
N GLY A 255 -5.13 -11.00 -18.12
CA GLY A 255 -6.59 -11.04 -17.99
C GLY A 255 -7.15 -10.21 -16.83
N LEU A 256 -6.41 -9.19 -16.37
CA LEU A 256 -6.82 -8.37 -15.22
C LEU A 256 -8.13 -7.61 -15.47
N ILE A 257 -8.33 -7.08 -16.68
CA ILE A 257 -9.54 -6.33 -17.04
C ILE A 257 -10.78 -7.22 -16.88
N SER A 258 -10.75 -8.42 -17.48
CA SER A 258 -11.82 -9.40 -17.35
C SER A 258 -12.04 -9.77 -15.88
N SER A 259 -10.98 -10.06 -15.11
CA SER A 259 -11.10 -10.39 -13.68
C SER A 259 -11.78 -9.29 -12.87
N ILE A 260 -11.45 -8.01 -13.09
CA ILE A 260 -12.10 -6.89 -12.40
C ILE A 260 -13.59 -6.81 -12.78
N LEU A 261 -13.91 -6.91 -14.07
CA LEU A 261 -15.31 -6.85 -14.53
C LEU A 261 -16.17 -7.96 -13.92
N HIS A 262 -15.68 -9.21 -13.95
CA HIS A 262 -16.39 -10.36 -13.36
C HIS A 262 -16.55 -10.22 -11.86
N HIS A 263 -15.49 -9.82 -11.17
CA HIS A 263 -15.52 -9.64 -9.73
C HIS A 263 -16.59 -8.62 -9.30
N LEU A 264 -16.70 -7.47 -9.98
CA LEU A 264 -17.67 -6.43 -9.60
C LEU A 264 -19.14 -6.80 -9.88
N THR A 265 -19.37 -7.61 -10.91
CA THR A 265 -20.71 -7.93 -11.41
C THR A 265 -21.30 -9.17 -10.77
N HIS A 266 -20.47 -10.16 -10.45
CA HIS A 266 -20.93 -11.47 -9.98
C HIS A 266 -20.70 -11.69 -8.48
N ARG A 267 -19.92 -10.82 -7.82
CA ARG A 267 -19.69 -10.93 -6.37
C ARG A 267 -20.44 -9.86 -5.59
N GLU A 268 -20.94 -10.27 -4.43
CA GLU A 268 -21.31 -9.33 -3.39
C GLU A 268 -20.02 -8.71 -2.86
N CYS A 269 -19.66 -7.56 -3.43
CA CYS A 269 -18.63 -6.70 -2.86
C CYS A 269 -19.16 -5.47 -2.12
N THR A 270 -18.48 -5.09 -1.04
CA THR A 270 -18.74 -3.87 -0.27
C THR A 270 -18.69 -2.66 -1.21
N LEU A 271 -19.54 -1.67 -0.93
CA LEU A 271 -19.70 -0.54 -1.85
C LEU A 271 -18.42 0.31 -2.00
N GLY A 272 -17.52 0.31 -1.00
CA GLY A 272 -16.24 1.04 -1.05
C GLY A 272 -15.30 0.54 -2.14
N PRO A 273 -14.88 -0.74 -2.13
CA PRO A 273 -14.11 -1.34 -3.23
C PRO A 273 -14.83 -1.22 -4.58
N LYS A 274 -16.16 -1.41 -4.63
CA LYS A 274 -16.94 -1.19 -5.88
C LYS A 274 -16.78 0.23 -6.42
N ALA A 275 -16.88 1.24 -5.57
CA ALA A 275 -16.69 2.63 -5.94
C ALA A 275 -15.32 2.87 -6.56
N VAL A 276 -14.24 2.39 -5.91
CA VAL A 276 -12.86 2.53 -6.38
C VAL A 276 -12.63 1.80 -7.70
N ALA A 277 -13.21 0.61 -7.85
CA ALA A 277 -13.09 -0.16 -9.09
C ALA A 277 -13.81 0.53 -10.26
N VAL A 278 -14.99 1.08 -10.02
CA VAL A 278 -15.77 1.84 -11.01
C VAL A 278 -15.00 3.09 -11.46
N GLU A 279 -14.38 3.83 -10.53
CA GLU A 279 -13.48 4.94 -10.89
C GLU A 279 -12.31 4.45 -11.77
N GLY A 280 -11.67 3.34 -11.39
CA GLY A 280 -10.58 2.74 -12.17
C GLY A 280 -11.01 2.31 -13.58
N LEU A 281 -12.21 1.74 -13.72
CA LEU A 281 -12.78 1.35 -15.01
C LEU A 281 -13.20 2.56 -15.84
N SER A 282 -13.66 3.64 -15.21
CA SER A 282 -13.92 4.91 -15.91
C SER A 282 -12.64 5.50 -16.49
N LEU A 283 -11.53 5.46 -15.72
CA LEU A 283 -10.22 5.89 -16.21
C LEU A 283 -9.72 5.02 -17.37
N LEU A 284 -9.94 3.71 -17.30
CA LEU A 284 -9.65 2.79 -18.40
C LEU A 284 -10.50 3.12 -19.65
N ALA A 285 -11.79 3.40 -19.47
CA ALA A 285 -12.68 3.75 -20.56
C ALA A 285 -12.33 5.10 -21.22
N ASP A 286 -11.73 6.02 -20.48
CA ASP A 286 -11.22 7.30 -21.00
C ASP A 286 -9.88 7.16 -21.77
N CYS A 287 -9.20 6.00 -21.70
CA CYS A 287 -7.96 5.76 -22.43
C CYS A 287 -8.20 5.58 -23.93
N GLU A 288 -7.53 6.40 -24.76
CA GLU A 288 -7.68 6.35 -26.23
C GLU A 288 -7.31 4.98 -26.81
N GLU A 289 -6.23 4.36 -26.34
CA GLU A 289 -5.81 3.03 -26.80
C GLU A 289 -6.84 1.94 -26.50
N PHE A 290 -7.50 2.02 -25.35
CA PHE A 290 -8.56 1.08 -24.98
C PHE A 290 -9.80 1.28 -25.86
N GLN A 291 -10.19 2.55 -26.11
CA GLN A 291 -11.32 2.87 -26.99
C GLN A 291 -11.07 2.41 -28.43
N CYS A 292 -9.84 2.58 -28.95
CA CYS A 292 -9.49 2.18 -30.31
C CYS A 292 -9.58 0.66 -30.53
N ASP A 293 -9.34 -0.14 -29.49
CA ASP A 293 -9.24 -1.61 -29.61
C ASP A 293 -10.09 -2.37 -28.57
N LEU A 294 -11.26 -1.81 -28.24
CA LEU A 294 -12.19 -2.34 -27.23
C LEU A 294 -12.50 -3.83 -27.43
N HIS A 295 -12.65 -4.26 -28.68
CA HIS A 295 -12.99 -5.65 -29.01
C HIS A 295 -11.89 -6.65 -28.68
N THR A 296 -10.63 -6.21 -28.67
CA THR A 296 -9.46 -7.02 -28.37
C THR A 296 -9.29 -7.15 -26.85
N PHE A 297 -9.53 -6.08 -26.10
CA PHE A 297 -9.53 -6.13 -24.64
C PHE A 297 -10.75 -6.86 -24.05
N LEU A 298 -11.91 -6.77 -24.72
CA LEU A 298 -13.15 -7.45 -24.34
C LEU A 298 -13.53 -8.53 -25.36
N ALA A 299 -12.62 -9.48 -25.56
CA ALA A 299 -12.76 -10.54 -26.54
C ALA A 299 -13.88 -11.54 -26.17
N SER A 300 -14.07 -11.81 -24.88
CA SER A 300 -15.09 -12.74 -24.39
C SER A 300 -16.48 -12.10 -24.38
N PRO A 301 -17.53 -12.80 -24.84
CA PRO A 301 -18.92 -12.34 -24.71
C PRO A 301 -19.31 -12.05 -23.26
N LYS A 302 -18.76 -12.83 -22.31
CA LYS A 302 -19.02 -12.64 -20.87
C LYS A 302 -18.46 -11.32 -20.36
N ASP A 303 -17.34 -10.86 -20.90
CA ASP A 303 -16.72 -9.60 -20.47
C ASP A 303 -17.56 -8.41 -20.94
N ARG A 304 -18.15 -8.53 -22.14
CA ARG A 304 -19.08 -7.52 -22.68
C ARG A 304 -20.38 -7.49 -21.88
N GLU A 305 -20.91 -8.65 -21.51
CA GLU A 305 -22.09 -8.74 -20.64
C GLU A 305 -21.81 -8.14 -19.26
N ALA A 306 -20.67 -8.46 -18.65
CA ALA A 306 -20.25 -7.86 -17.39
C ALA A 306 -20.09 -6.34 -17.50
N LEU A 307 -19.54 -5.82 -18.59
CA LEU A 307 -19.46 -4.38 -18.81
C LEU A 307 -20.85 -3.71 -18.85
N MET A 308 -21.83 -4.33 -19.51
CA MET A 308 -23.21 -3.80 -19.55
C MET A 308 -23.86 -3.82 -18.15
N GLU A 309 -23.60 -4.86 -17.36
CA GLU A 309 -24.11 -4.96 -15.99
C GLU A 309 -23.43 -3.98 -15.02
N LEU A 310 -22.23 -3.50 -15.36
CA LEU A 310 -21.50 -2.51 -14.58
C LEU A 310 -22.27 -1.18 -14.43
N GLU A 311 -23.12 -0.81 -15.40
CA GLU A 311 -23.97 0.38 -15.29
C GLU A 311 -24.86 0.35 -14.04
N LYS A 312 -25.36 -0.84 -13.67
CA LYS A 312 -26.16 -1.02 -12.45
C LYS A 312 -25.31 -0.81 -11.20
N VAL A 313 -24.08 -1.32 -11.20
CA VAL A 313 -23.12 -1.15 -10.11
C VAL A 313 -22.73 0.33 -9.96
N ALA A 314 -22.43 1.00 -11.07
CA ALA A 314 -22.12 2.42 -11.13
C ALA A 314 -23.27 3.28 -10.58
N ALA A 315 -24.52 2.99 -10.99
CA ALA A 315 -25.69 3.70 -10.49
C ALA A 315 -25.87 3.55 -8.97
N LEU A 316 -25.57 2.38 -8.41
CA LEU A 316 -25.62 2.14 -6.97
C LEU A 316 -24.57 2.96 -6.20
N VAL A 317 -23.31 2.93 -6.63
CA VAL A 317 -22.22 3.65 -5.92
C VAL A 317 -22.34 5.18 -6.05
N VAL A 318 -22.85 5.67 -7.18
CA VAL A 318 -23.17 7.10 -7.35
C VAL A 318 -24.39 7.50 -6.52
N GLY A 319 -25.41 6.65 -6.47
CA GLY A 319 -26.63 6.88 -5.67
C GLY A 319 -26.36 6.98 -4.17
N ASP A 320 -25.38 6.22 -3.67
CA ASP A 320 -24.93 6.25 -2.27
C ASP A 320 -23.92 7.38 -1.97
N GLY A 321 -23.55 8.16 -3.00
CA GLY A 321 -22.64 9.31 -2.86
C GLY A 321 -21.17 8.93 -2.64
N LEU A 322 -20.80 7.68 -2.92
CA LEU A 322 -19.43 7.19 -2.75
C LEU A 322 -18.51 7.67 -3.88
N VAL A 323 -19.07 7.87 -5.08
CA VAL A 323 -18.37 8.43 -6.25
C VAL A 323 -19.20 9.56 -6.82
N LYS A 324 -18.56 10.63 -7.30
CA LYS A 324 -19.30 11.68 -8.01
C LYS A 324 -19.67 11.19 -9.40
N ARG A 325 -20.84 11.60 -9.88
CA ARG A 325 -21.26 11.31 -11.26
C ARG A 325 -20.30 11.86 -12.33
N SER A 326 -19.51 12.89 -12.01
CA SER A 326 -18.47 13.41 -12.91
C SER A 326 -17.31 12.44 -13.12
N ASP A 327 -17.11 11.53 -12.18
CA ASP A 327 -15.94 10.66 -12.05
C ASP A 327 -16.26 9.24 -12.57
N VAL A 328 -17.49 9.00 -13.04
CA VAL A 328 -17.96 7.76 -13.66
C VAL A 328 -18.62 8.11 -15.00
N ARG A 329 -17.99 7.69 -16.10
CA ARG A 329 -18.48 7.93 -17.47
C ARG A 329 -19.11 6.72 -18.11
#